data_AF-Q6EGE3-F1
#
_entry.id   AF-Q6EGE3-F1
#
_cell.length_a   1.000
_cell.length_b   1.000
_cell.length_c   1.000
_cell.angle_alpha   90.00
_cell.angle_beta   90.00
_cell.angle_gamma   90.00
#
_symmetry.space_group_name_H-M   'P 1'
#
loop_
_entity.id
_entity.type
_entity.pdbx_description
1 polymer ?
#
loop_
_entity_poly.entity_id
_entity_poly.type
_entity_poly.pdbx_seq_one_letter_code
_entity_poly.pdbx_strand_id
1 'polypeptide(L)'
;KGHPKFAKKAHNDGKTRDKAVHQANLRHFCRICGNSFQTDKHKRRHPVHGPVDAKTQSLLRKKEKKATSWPDLIARVFRIDVKADVDSIHPTEFCHNCWRIMHRRFSSAPCEVYFPRNTTMEWRPHSPSCDICYSTRQGLKRKRNHTHGLLSKKTQMMLDRARQVRLRKRRAQAKVSGNGVLK
;
A
#
# COMPACT_ATOMS: atom_id res chain seq x y z
N LYS A 1 -10.88 49.78 19.68
CA LYS A 1 -10.75 48.34 19.98
C LYS A 1 -10.90 47.55 18.68
N GLY A 2 -9.79 47.17 18.03
CA GLY A 2 -9.81 46.39 16.79
C GLY A 2 -9.66 44.90 17.10
N HIS A 3 -10.62 44.08 16.65
CA HIS A 3 -10.53 42.62 16.72
C HIS A 3 -9.54 42.10 15.67
N PRO A 4 -8.58 41.23 16.02
CA PRO A 4 -7.65 40.70 15.04
C PRO A 4 -8.25 39.47 14.33
N LYS A 5 -8.25 39.49 12.99
CA LYS A 5 -8.79 38.45 12.09
C LYS A 5 -7.86 37.23 11.99
N PHE A 6 -7.57 36.53 13.08
CA PHE A 6 -6.77 35.30 13.09
C PHE A 6 -7.61 34.01 13.15
N ALA A 7 -8.46 33.76 12.14
CA ALA A 7 -9.22 32.49 12.10
C ALA A 7 -9.18 31.75 10.75
N LYS A 8 -8.74 32.40 9.66
CA LYS A 8 -8.78 31.79 8.32
C LYS A 8 -7.49 31.06 7.89
N LYS A 9 -6.37 31.27 8.59
CA LYS A 9 -5.04 30.72 8.18
C LYS A 9 -4.90 29.21 8.47
N ALA A 10 -5.22 28.78 9.68
CA ALA A 10 -5.02 27.38 10.12
C ALA A 10 -5.84 26.34 9.33
N HIS A 11 -7.05 26.69 8.90
CA HIS A 11 -7.89 25.78 8.11
C HIS A 11 -7.35 25.54 6.69
N ASN A 12 -6.69 26.55 6.10
CA ASN A 12 -6.08 26.41 4.78
C ASN A 12 -4.81 25.55 4.84
N ASP A 13 -3.99 25.76 5.88
CA ASP A 13 -2.75 25.00 6.10
C ASP A 13 -2.98 23.51 6.35
N GLY A 14 -4.10 23.14 7.02
CA GLY A 14 -4.50 21.75 7.17
C GLY A 14 -4.88 21.09 5.84
N LYS A 15 -5.63 21.83 5.00
CA LYS A 15 -6.10 21.34 3.69
C LYS A 15 -4.95 21.14 2.70
N THR A 16 -3.92 21.99 2.72
CA THR A 16 -2.72 21.84 1.88
C THR A 16 -1.87 20.66 2.33
N ARG A 17 -1.70 20.45 3.64
CA ARG A 17 -0.99 19.29 4.19
C ARG A 17 -1.66 17.97 3.83
N ASP A 18 -2.97 17.89 3.96
CA ASP A 18 -3.72 16.66 3.66
C ASP A 18 -3.58 16.27 2.18
N LYS A 19 -3.65 17.25 1.26
CA LYS A 19 -3.37 17.05 -0.16
C LYS A 19 -1.96 16.53 -0.42
N ALA A 20 -0.95 17.07 0.27
CA ALA A 20 0.42 16.59 0.14
C ALA A 20 0.59 15.14 0.62
N VAL A 21 -0.08 14.77 1.72
CA VAL A 21 -0.09 13.37 2.21
C VAL A 21 -0.78 12.45 1.20
N HIS A 22 -1.91 12.87 0.62
CA HIS A 22 -2.57 12.09 -0.42
C HIS A 22 -1.69 11.87 -1.64
N GLN A 23 -1.05 12.94 -2.13
CA GLN A 23 -0.12 12.85 -3.25
C GLN A 23 1.06 11.92 -2.93
N ALA A 24 1.60 11.96 -1.72
CA ALA A 24 2.63 11.02 -1.28
C ALA A 24 2.12 9.57 -1.27
N ASN A 25 0.89 9.35 -0.82
CA ASN A 25 0.28 8.01 -0.83
C ASN A 25 0.07 7.48 -2.26
N LEU A 26 -0.33 8.32 -3.22
CA LEU A 26 -0.49 7.92 -4.63
C LEU A 26 0.79 7.33 -5.23
N ARG A 27 1.97 7.81 -4.81
CA ARG A 27 3.28 7.29 -5.24
C ARG A 27 3.55 5.83 -4.81
N HIS A 28 2.69 5.25 -3.99
CA HIS A 28 2.78 3.85 -3.60
C HIS A 28 1.94 2.92 -4.47
N PHE A 29 1.21 3.43 -5.47
CA PHE A 29 0.32 2.62 -6.28
C PHE A 29 0.69 2.64 -7.76
N CYS A 30 0.40 1.53 -8.44
CA CYS A 30 0.52 1.43 -9.88
C CYS A 30 -0.65 2.12 -10.57
N ARG A 31 -0.38 3.09 -11.46
CA ARG A 31 -1.42 3.77 -12.26
C ARG A 31 -2.29 2.83 -13.12
N ILE A 32 -1.70 1.73 -13.61
CA ILE A 32 -2.34 0.82 -14.57
C ILE A 32 -3.20 -0.22 -13.87
N CYS A 33 -2.66 -0.92 -12.87
CA CYS A 33 -3.35 -2.04 -12.22
C CYS A 33 -3.84 -1.75 -10.80
N GLY A 34 -3.52 -0.59 -10.25
CA GLY A 34 -3.96 -0.19 -8.91
C GLY A 34 -3.25 -0.87 -7.74
N ASN A 35 -2.44 -1.89 -8.00
CA ASN A 35 -1.71 -2.59 -6.94
C ASN A 35 -0.67 -1.68 -6.29
N SER A 36 -0.55 -1.79 -4.96
CA SER A 36 0.53 -1.13 -4.22
C SER A 36 1.89 -1.70 -4.64
N PHE A 37 2.89 -0.84 -4.77
CA PHE A 37 4.27 -1.25 -4.92
C PHE A 37 4.72 -1.98 -3.66
N GLN A 38 5.36 -3.13 -3.83
CA GLN A 38 6.02 -3.79 -2.70
C GLN A 38 7.20 -2.93 -2.24
N THR A 39 7.52 -3.00 -0.95
CA THR A 39 8.61 -2.24 -0.30
C THR A 39 10.00 -2.73 -0.69
N ASP A 40 10.10 -3.80 -1.47
CA ASP A 40 11.35 -4.33 -1.98
C ASP A 40 12.05 -3.30 -2.90
N LYS A 41 13.25 -2.89 -2.51
CA LYS A 41 14.13 -1.95 -3.21
C LYS A 41 14.41 -2.35 -4.67
N HIS A 42 14.26 -3.63 -5.01
CA HIS A 42 14.63 -4.14 -6.33
C HIS A 42 13.50 -4.10 -7.36
N LYS A 43 12.27 -3.71 -6.99
CA LYS A 43 11.17 -3.63 -7.96
C LYS A 43 11.21 -2.34 -8.75
N ARG A 44 11.58 -2.46 -10.01
CA ARG A 44 11.58 -1.37 -11.00
C ARG A 44 10.18 -0.73 -11.09
N ARG A 45 10.16 0.59 -11.09
CA ARG A 45 8.99 1.42 -11.39
C ARG A 45 9.27 2.18 -12.67
N HIS A 46 8.22 2.46 -13.40
CA HIS A 46 8.30 3.14 -14.69
C HIS A 46 7.41 4.38 -14.65
N PRO A 47 7.87 5.51 -15.21
CA PRO A 47 7.09 6.74 -15.21
C PRO A 47 5.89 6.62 -16.15
N VAL A 48 4.76 7.20 -15.76
CA VAL A 48 3.55 7.22 -16.61
C VAL A 48 3.69 8.20 -17.79
N HIS A 49 4.46 9.28 -17.58
CA HIS A 49 4.67 10.35 -18.55
C HIS A 49 6.11 10.40 -19.06
N GLY A 50 6.31 11.11 -20.16
CA GLY A 50 7.62 11.34 -20.77
C GLY A 50 8.00 10.36 -21.86
N PRO A 51 9.20 10.50 -22.45
CA PRO A 51 9.71 9.60 -23.47
C PRO A 51 9.96 8.21 -22.88
N VAL A 52 9.85 7.20 -23.73
CA VAL A 52 10.20 5.82 -23.34
C VAL A 52 11.71 5.71 -23.11
N ASP A 53 12.13 4.77 -22.26
CA ASP A 53 13.55 4.51 -22.05
C ASP A 53 14.23 3.99 -23.33
N ALA A 54 15.55 4.15 -23.45
CA ALA A 54 16.31 3.75 -24.64
C ALA A 54 16.12 2.27 -25.01
N LYS A 55 15.97 1.41 -24.00
CA LYS A 55 15.73 -0.04 -24.19
C LYS A 55 14.39 -0.28 -24.88
N THR A 56 13.34 0.36 -24.40
CA THR A 56 11.98 0.26 -24.93
C THR A 56 11.91 0.94 -26.31
N GLN A 57 12.57 2.09 -26.47
CA GLN A 57 12.69 2.79 -27.76
C GLN A 57 13.30 1.90 -28.86
N SER A 58 14.40 1.20 -28.55
CA SER A 58 15.08 0.31 -29.50
C SER A 58 14.15 -0.80 -30.00
N LEU A 59 13.35 -1.38 -29.09
CA LEU A 59 12.37 -2.42 -29.44
C LEU A 59 11.26 -1.89 -30.35
N LEU A 60 10.79 -0.67 -30.12
CA LEU A 60 9.76 -0.03 -30.95
C LEU A 60 10.29 0.28 -32.35
N ARG A 61 11.54 0.77 -32.46
CA ARG A 61 12.20 1.03 -33.75
C ARG A 61 12.34 -0.23 -34.60
N LYS A 62 12.75 -1.36 -34.00
CA LYS A 62 12.85 -2.66 -34.71
C LYS A 62 11.52 -3.15 -35.30
N LYS A 63 10.39 -2.63 -34.80
CA LYS A 63 9.04 -2.99 -35.22
C LYS A 63 8.31 -1.87 -35.98
N GLU A 64 9.05 -0.84 -36.42
CA GLU A 64 8.53 0.35 -37.12
C GLU A 64 7.34 1.00 -36.38
N LYS A 65 7.31 0.89 -35.04
CA LYS A 65 6.22 1.44 -34.24
C LYS A 65 6.46 2.93 -34.00
N LYS A 66 5.45 3.73 -34.34
CA LYS A 66 5.45 5.21 -34.20
C LYS A 66 5.41 5.72 -32.74
N ALA A 67 5.16 4.87 -31.75
CA ALA A 67 5.05 5.33 -30.36
C ALA A 67 6.44 5.69 -29.81
N THR A 68 6.56 6.87 -29.21
CA THR A 68 7.82 7.37 -28.63
C THR A 68 7.68 7.77 -27.16
N SER A 69 6.45 7.76 -26.62
CA SER A 69 6.14 8.20 -25.26
C SER A 69 5.42 7.12 -24.45
N TRP A 70 5.61 7.15 -23.13
CA TRP A 70 4.88 6.25 -22.22
C TRP A 70 3.35 6.40 -22.35
N PRO A 71 2.78 7.62 -22.41
CA PRO A 71 1.34 7.78 -22.62
C PRO A 71 0.81 7.05 -23.86
N ASP A 72 1.52 7.12 -24.98
CA ASP A 72 1.07 6.47 -26.22
C ASP A 72 1.12 4.93 -26.12
N LEU A 73 2.10 4.37 -25.41
CA LEU A 73 2.16 2.93 -25.17
C LEU A 73 1.07 2.47 -24.20
N ILE A 74 0.82 3.23 -23.13
CA ILE A 74 -0.20 2.91 -22.13
C ILE A 74 -1.58 2.93 -22.78
N ALA A 75 -1.91 3.98 -23.55
CA ALA A 75 -3.16 4.08 -24.28
C ALA A 75 -3.34 2.92 -25.27
N ARG A 76 -2.29 2.56 -26.00
CA ARG A 76 -2.36 1.47 -26.99
C ARG A 76 -2.54 0.08 -26.38
N VAL A 77 -1.83 -0.22 -25.29
CA VAL A 77 -1.82 -1.57 -24.69
C VAL A 77 -2.96 -1.77 -23.70
N PHE A 78 -3.23 -0.77 -22.86
CA PHE A 78 -4.18 -0.89 -21.76
C PHE A 78 -5.49 -0.12 -22.01
N ARG A 79 -5.57 0.68 -23.09
CA ARG A 79 -6.73 1.54 -23.37
C ARG A 79 -7.03 2.53 -22.23
N ILE A 80 -5.97 2.97 -21.54
CA ILE A 80 -6.04 3.96 -20.48
C ILE A 80 -5.48 5.27 -21.03
N ASP A 81 -6.28 6.33 -21.00
CA ASP A 81 -5.75 7.67 -21.24
C ASP A 81 -5.12 8.19 -19.95
N VAL A 82 -3.82 8.51 -20.03
CA VAL A 82 -3.05 9.10 -18.94
C VAL A 82 -2.65 10.54 -19.27
N LYS A 83 -2.95 11.07 -20.46
CA LYS A 83 -2.57 12.44 -20.84
C LYS A 83 -3.34 13.49 -20.03
N ALA A 84 -4.54 13.15 -19.59
CA ALA A 84 -5.37 13.96 -18.71
C ALA A 84 -5.12 13.70 -17.21
N ASP A 85 -4.14 12.86 -16.86
CA ASP A 85 -3.83 12.58 -15.46
C ASP A 85 -3.36 13.85 -14.73
N VAL A 86 -3.90 14.04 -13.54
CA VAL A 86 -3.47 15.08 -12.60
C VAL A 86 -2.78 14.41 -11.42
N ASP A 87 -1.54 14.80 -11.10
CA ASP A 87 -0.71 14.21 -10.04
C ASP A 87 -1.32 14.26 -8.63
N SER A 88 -2.28 15.17 -8.41
CA SER A 88 -3.03 15.27 -7.15
C SER A 88 -4.17 14.25 -7.02
N ILE A 89 -4.41 13.46 -8.07
CA ILE A 89 -5.50 12.48 -8.18
C ILE A 89 -4.93 11.12 -8.60
N HIS A 90 -3.96 11.09 -9.52
CA HIS A 90 -3.46 9.88 -10.18
C HIS A 90 -2.02 9.55 -9.75
N PRO A 91 -1.66 8.25 -9.67
CA PRO A 91 -0.26 7.86 -9.52
C PRO A 91 0.57 8.22 -10.74
N THR A 92 1.81 8.64 -10.51
CA THR A 92 2.75 9.07 -11.55
C THR A 92 3.65 7.93 -12.06
N GLU A 93 3.55 6.74 -11.46
CA GLU A 93 4.36 5.56 -11.77
C GLU A 93 3.50 4.31 -12.00
N PHE A 94 4.03 3.34 -12.72
CA PHE A 94 3.42 2.02 -12.87
C PHE A 94 4.44 0.89 -12.64
N CYS A 95 3.91 -0.30 -12.33
CA CYS A 95 4.73 -1.42 -11.86
C CYS A 95 5.43 -2.17 -13.00
N HIS A 96 6.54 -2.82 -12.68
CA HIS A 96 7.27 -3.66 -13.61
C HIS A 96 6.44 -4.79 -14.26
N ASN A 97 5.42 -5.31 -13.58
CA ASN A 97 4.53 -6.33 -14.18
C ASN A 97 3.73 -5.75 -15.36
N CYS A 98 3.19 -4.53 -15.21
CA CYS A 98 2.50 -3.84 -16.31
C CYS A 98 3.48 -3.47 -17.42
N TRP A 99 4.71 -3.06 -17.07
CA TRP A 99 5.77 -2.88 -18.06
C TRP A 99 6.06 -4.17 -18.84
N ARG A 100 6.12 -5.33 -18.18
CA ARG A 100 6.37 -6.62 -18.84
C ARG A 100 5.25 -7.00 -19.80
N ILE A 101 3.99 -6.74 -19.44
CA ILE A 101 2.84 -6.94 -20.33
C ILE A 101 3.00 -6.07 -21.58
N MET A 102 3.29 -4.78 -21.39
CA MET A 102 3.54 -3.84 -22.48
C MET A 102 4.71 -4.30 -23.36
N HIS A 103 5.86 -4.59 -22.76
CA HIS A 103 7.05 -5.04 -23.46
C HIS A 103 6.82 -6.31 -24.27
N ARG A 104 6.11 -7.31 -23.72
CA ARG A 104 5.76 -8.54 -24.44
C ARG A 104 4.89 -8.28 -25.66
N ARG A 105 3.91 -7.37 -25.56
CA ARG A 105 3.05 -6.98 -26.71
C ARG A 105 3.84 -6.38 -27.88
N PHE A 106 4.97 -5.72 -27.60
CA PHE A 106 5.85 -5.17 -28.63
C PHE A 106 7.02 -6.09 -28.99
N SER A 107 7.22 -7.16 -28.23
CA SER A 107 8.15 -8.23 -28.56
C SER A 107 7.45 -9.22 -29.50
N SER A 108 8.16 -9.82 -30.46
CA SER A 108 7.59 -10.82 -31.38
C SER A 108 7.14 -12.13 -30.73
N ALA A 109 7.09 -12.20 -29.39
CA ALA A 109 6.79 -13.43 -28.68
C ALA A 109 5.29 -13.72 -28.76
N PRO A 110 4.86 -14.97 -29.02
CA PRO A 110 3.48 -15.38 -28.89
C PRO A 110 2.97 -14.97 -27.51
N CYS A 111 1.88 -14.19 -27.50
CA CYS A 111 1.43 -13.53 -26.30
C CYS A 111 -0.01 -13.94 -26.00
N GLU A 112 -0.18 -15.10 -25.36
CA GLU A 112 -1.39 -15.40 -24.59
C GLU A 112 -1.39 -14.47 -23.37
N VAL A 113 -1.93 -13.26 -23.56
CA VAL A 113 -1.94 -12.27 -22.48
C VAL A 113 -3.13 -12.53 -21.59
N TYR A 114 -2.83 -12.89 -20.34
CA TYR A 114 -3.63 -12.49 -19.20
C TYR A 114 -3.83 -10.97 -19.27
N PHE A 115 -4.95 -10.55 -19.89
CA PHE A 115 -5.44 -9.20 -19.74
C PHE A 115 -5.74 -9.02 -18.26
N PRO A 116 -5.17 -8.01 -17.57
CA PRO A 116 -5.79 -7.57 -16.34
C PRO A 116 -7.21 -7.17 -16.74
N ARG A 117 -8.18 -8.03 -16.43
CA ARG A 117 -9.61 -7.85 -16.71
C ARG A 117 -10.21 -6.73 -15.83
N ASN A 118 -9.34 -6.04 -15.11
CA ASN A 118 -9.72 -5.02 -14.16
C ASN A 118 -10.03 -3.77 -14.98
N THR A 119 -11.30 -3.40 -14.93
CA THR A 119 -11.77 -2.03 -15.16
C THR A 119 -10.71 -1.05 -14.66
N THR A 120 -10.36 -0.06 -15.48
CA THR A 120 -9.42 1.00 -15.13
C THR A 120 -9.69 1.44 -13.70
N MET A 121 -8.69 1.35 -12.82
CA MET A 121 -8.87 1.75 -11.41
C MET A 121 -9.36 3.19 -11.38
N GLU A 122 -10.46 3.42 -10.67
CA GLU A 122 -11.03 4.75 -10.52
C GLU A 122 -10.21 5.53 -9.50
N TRP A 123 -9.54 6.59 -9.96
CA TRP A 123 -8.79 7.51 -9.12
C TRP A 123 -9.64 8.74 -8.82
N ARG A 124 -9.72 9.11 -7.54
CA ARG A 124 -10.56 10.22 -7.08
C ARG A 124 -9.72 11.24 -6.32
N PRO A 125 -10.05 12.54 -6.43
CA PRO A 125 -9.37 13.57 -5.65
C PRO A 125 -9.54 13.32 -4.15
N HIS A 126 -8.62 13.85 -3.35
CA HIS A 126 -8.72 13.74 -1.90
C HIS A 126 -10.04 14.35 -1.38
N SER A 127 -10.82 13.52 -0.69
CA SER A 127 -11.95 13.90 0.17
C SER A 127 -11.72 13.43 1.62
N PRO A 128 -12.46 13.91 2.63
CA PRO A 128 -12.34 13.42 4.01
C PRO A 128 -12.48 11.89 4.14
N SER A 129 -13.29 11.27 3.27
CA SER A 129 -13.55 9.83 3.18
C SER A 129 -12.61 9.09 2.20
N CYS A 130 -11.48 9.67 1.82
CA CYS A 130 -10.55 9.06 0.85
C CYS A 130 -9.96 7.73 1.36
N ASP A 131 -10.24 6.63 0.67
CA ASP A 131 -9.79 5.28 1.03
C ASP A 131 -8.26 5.12 1.03
N ILE A 132 -7.58 5.79 0.09
CA ILE A 132 -6.12 5.82 -0.02
C ILE A 132 -5.52 6.43 1.26
N CYS A 133 -6.06 7.56 1.72
CA CYS A 133 -5.59 8.21 2.94
C CYS A 133 -6.07 7.47 4.21
N TYR A 134 -7.27 6.88 4.17
CA TYR A 134 -7.84 6.14 5.29
C TYR A 134 -7.00 4.91 5.65
N SER A 135 -6.62 4.12 4.65
CA SER A 135 -5.75 2.94 4.83
C SER A 135 -4.36 3.30 5.37
N THR A 136 -3.73 4.36 4.86
CA THR A 136 -2.45 4.88 5.41
C THR A 136 -2.60 5.32 6.88
N ARG A 137 -3.68 6.03 7.22
CA ARG A 137 -3.94 6.44 8.62
C ARG A 137 -4.16 5.24 9.54
N GLN A 138 -4.82 4.18 9.08
CA GLN A 138 -4.95 2.95 9.87
C GLN A 138 -3.61 2.20 10.04
N GLY A 139 -2.73 2.21 9.02
CA GLY A 139 -1.36 1.70 9.12
C GLY A 139 -0.54 2.44 10.19
N LEU A 140 -0.70 3.76 10.28
CA LEU A 140 -0.11 4.58 11.36
C LEU A 140 -0.72 4.26 12.72
N LYS A 141 -2.03 3.98 12.80
CA LYS A 141 -2.69 3.55 14.05
C LYS A 141 -2.21 2.18 14.53
N ARG A 142 -1.83 1.27 13.63
CA ARG A 142 -1.13 0.01 14.00
C ARG A 142 0.29 0.22 14.54
N LYS A 143 0.97 1.33 14.19
CA LYS A 143 2.20 1.74 14.88
C LYS A 143 1.96 2.44 16.23
N ARG A 144 0.75 2.99 16.46
CA ARG A 144 0.35 3.57 17.75
C ARG A 144 -0.30 2.55 18.70
N ASN A 145 -0.74 1.40 18.17
CA ASN A 145 -1.33 0.30 18.93
C ASN A 145 -0.36 -0.88 19.15
N HIS A 146 0.95 -0.61 19.22
CA HIS A 146 1.89 -1.55 19.86
C HIS A 146 2.12 -1.25 21.35
N THR A 147 1.25 -0.43 21.95
CA THR A 147 1.20 -0.17 23.40
C THR A 147 -0.24 -0.02 23.89
N HIS A 148 -1.08 -1.04 23.66
CA HIS A 148 -2.13 -1.37 24.64
C HIS A 148 -2.52 -2.86 24.61
N GLY A 149 -1.49 -3.71 24.67
CA GLY A 149 -1.59 -5.09 25.12
C GLY A 149 -0.71 -5.34 26.35
N LEU A 150 -0.47 -4.31 27.16
CA LEU A 150 0.17 -4.48 28.46
C LEU A 150 -0.94 -4.53 29.51
N LEU A 151 -1.46 -5.73 29.75
CA LEU A 151 -1.70 -6.11 31.14
C LEU A 151 -0.45 -5.67 31.90
N SER A 152 -0.60 -4.75 32.87
CA SER A 152 0.51 -4.25 33.66
C SER A 152 1.40 -5.44 34.04
N LYS A 153 2.73 -5.32 33.92
CA LYS A 153 3.67 -6.41 34.27
C LYS A 153 3.34 -7.03 35.64
N LYS A 154 2.79 -6.21 36.55
CA LYS A 154 2.27 -6.60 37.86
C LYS A 154 1.07 -7.56 37.76
N THR A 155 0.09 -7.28 36.92
CA THR A 155 -1.12 -8.11 36.71
C THR A 155 -0.78 -9.44 36.04
N GLN A 156 0.11 -9.44 35.04
CA GLN A 156 0.58 -10.67 34.40
C GLN A 156 1.34 -11.57 35.40
N MET A 157 2.24 -10.98 36.20
CA MET A 157 2.96 -11.70 37.25
C MET A 157 2.02 -12.26 38.32
N MET A 158 0.98 -11.53 38.72
CA MET A 158 -0.01 -12.02 39.68
C MET A 158 -0.82 -13.21 39.13
N LEU A 159 -1.21 -13.15 37.85
CA LEU A 159 -1.92 -14.25 37.19
C LEU A 159 -1.05 -15.50 37.03
N ASP A 160 0.24 -15.34 36.73
CA ASP A 160 1.17 -16.46 36.61
C ASP A 160 1.54 -17.08 37.96
N ARG A 161 1.66 -16.26 39.02
CA ARG A 161 1.81 -16.76 40.40
C ARG A 161 0.58 -17.54 40.85
N ALA A 162 -0.63 -17.05 40.54
CA ALA A 162 -1.87 -17.76 40.83
C ALA A 162 -1.99 -19.08 40.06
N ARG A 163 -1.54 -19.12 38.79
CA ARG A 163 -1.45 -20.37 38.00
C ARG A 163 -0.48 -21.36 38.64
N GLN A 164 0.72 -20.94 39.04
CA GLN A 164 1.69 -21.84 39.68
C GLN A 164 1.16 -22.41 41.01
N VAL A 165 0.50 -21.60 41.83
CA VAL A 165 -0.11 -22.07 43.09
C VAL A 165 -1.19 -23.12 42.84
N ARG A 166 -2.06 -22.91 41.82
CA ARG A 166 -3.06 -23.92 41.43
C ARG A 166 -2.44 -25.21 40.92
N LEU A 167 -1.37 -25.14 40.13
CA LEU A 167 -0.65 -26.34 39.68
C LEU A 167 0.03 -27.08 40.83
N ARG A 168 0.64 -26.36 41.79
CA ARG A 168 1.25 -26.97 42.98
C ARG A 168 0.21 -27.63 43.88
N LYS A 169 -0.95 -26.99 44.08
CA LYS A 169 -2.08 -27.59 44.81
C LYS A 169 -2.60 -28.86 44.12
N ARG A 170 -2.78 -28.86 42.79
CA ARG A 170 -3.17 -30.07 42.05
C ARG A 170 -2.14 -31.18 42.15
N ARG A 171 -0.84 -30.86 42.07
CA ARG A 171 0.24 -31.85 42.24
C ARG A 171 0.32 -32.40 43.68
N ALA A 172 0.05 -31.57 44.70
CA ALA A 172 -0.01 -32.02 46.09
C ALA A 172 -1.23 -32.92 46.34
N GLN A 173 -2.40 -32.57 45.80
CA GLN A 173 -3.60 -33.42 45.86
C GLN A 173 -3.41 -34.76 45.13
N ALA A 174 -2.73 -34.76 43.98
CA ALA A 174 -2.37 -36.00 43.27
C ALA A 174 -1.38 -36.88 44.04
N LYS A 175 -0.49 -36.29 44.86
CA LYS A 175 0.43 -37.04 45.73
C LYS A 175 -0.25 -37.59 46.98
N VAL A 176 -1.23 -36.87 47.55
CA VAL A 176 -2.01 -37.34 48.72
C VAL A 176 -3.00 -38.44 48.31
N SER A 177 -3.52 -38.40 47.08
CA SER A 177 -4.36 -39.48 46.52
C SER A 177 -3.56 -40.75 46.13
N GLY A 178 -2.22 -40.71 46.21
CA GLY A 178 -1.32 -41.83 45.85
C GLY A 178 -0.86 -42.69 47.03
N ASN A 179 -1.18 -42.32 48.28
CA ASN A 179 -0.85 -43.12 49.48
C ASN A 179 -2.11 -43.70 50.12
N GLY A 180 -2.85 -44.47 49.32
CA GLY A 180 -4.01 -45.21 49.78
C GLY A 180 -4.36 -46.28 48.76
N VAL A 181 -3.52 -47.33 48.68
CA VAL A 181 -3.84 -48.75 48.43
C VAL A 181 -2.51 -49.42 48.05
N LEU A 182 -1.89 -50.07 49.03
CA LEU A 182 -1.20 -51.33 48.81
C LEU A 182 -1.62 -52.26 49.94
N LYS A 183 -2.28 -53.35 49.56
CA LYS A 183 -2.54 -54.54 50.37
C LYS A 183 -1.22 -55.30 50.53
#